data_AF-A0A3C1LR88-F1
#
_entry.id   AF-A0A3C1LR88-F1
#
_cell.length_a   1.000
_cell.length_b   1.000
_cell.length_c   1.000
_cell.angle_alpha   90.00
_cell.angle_beta   90.00
_cell.angle_gamma   90.00
#
_symmetry.space_group_name_H-M   'P 1'
#
loop_
_entity.id
_entity.type
_entity.pdbx_description
1 polymer ?
#
loop_
_entity_poly.entity_id
_entity_poly.type
_entity_poly.pdbx_seq_one_letter_code
_entity_poly.pdbx_strand_id
1 'polypeptide(L)'
;MRRKGFAASAVVLLMLLVTTMACFAEAIVEVDDSVEEQTVLKGTKTVIKVFETTDMHGYIIDASSMNEETFQYRLAYLANVVNQARAEYDDVILLNGGNNYEGTPVSNLLKGAAIRAAFDLMDYDGTAMGNHEFDWDNIKYRINADAEGTIGTYEVGSFKGDSDVPVLASNLYYKATGEGKEIAVDTSARGTGTLKAE
;
A
#
# COMPACT_ATOMS: atom_id res chain seq x y z
N MET A 1 37.36 16.85 -67.54
CA MET A 1 37.39 17.28 -66.12
C MET A 1 37.04 16.09 -65.23
N ARG A 2 37.99 15.62 -64.41
CA ARG A 2 37.77 14.57 -63.40
C ARG A 2 36.94 15.16 -62.25
N ARG A 3 35.73 14.67 -62.00
CA ARG A 3 35.06 14.82 -60.71
C ARG A 3 35.32 13.56 -59.87
N LYS A 4 36.36 13.62 -59.04
CA LYS A 4 36.55 12.72 -57.90
C LYS A 4 35.76 13.33 -56.73
N GLY A 5 34.92 12.57 -56.02
CA GLY A 5 34.38 13.05 -54.75
C GLY A 5 33.09 12.46 -54.19
N PHE A 6 32.35 11.59 -54.90
CA PHE A 6 31.00 11.19 -54.43
C PHE A 6 30.91 9.88 -53.62
N ALA A 7 31.98 9.08 -53.55
CA ALA A 7 31.90 7.78 -52.89
C ALA A 7 31.90 7.85 -51.35
N ALA A 8 32.56 8.84 -50.73
CA ALA A 8 32.67 8.91 -49.27
C ALA A 8 31.39 9.42 -48.58
N SER A 9 30.62 10.31 -49.22
CA SER A 9 29.42 10.91 -48.62
C SER A 9 28.22 9.96 -48.59
N ALA A 10 28.11 9.05 -49.57
CA ALA A 10 27.04 8.06 -49.61
C ALA A 10 27.19 6.97 -48.54
N VAL A 11 28.43 6.60 -48.19
CA VAL A 11 28.72 5.58 -47.18
C VAL A 11 28.44 6.10 -45.75
N VAL A 12 28.76 7.37 -45.47
CA VAL A 12 28.46 7.99 -44.17
C VAL A 12 26.95 8.19 -43.96
N LEU A 13 26.22 8.55 -45.02
CA LEU A 13 24.76 8.70 -44.96
C LEU A 13 24.04 7.35 -44.82
N LEU A 14 24.56 6.29 -45.46
CA LEU A 14 24.06 4.92 -45.29
C LEU A 14 24.36 4.38 -43.89
N MET A 15 25.52 4.67 -43.32
CA MET A 15 25.85 4.29 -41.93
C MET A 15 25.01 5.03 -40.89
N LEU A 16 24.64 6.31 -41.11
CA LEU A 16 23.73 7.06 -40.22
C LEU A 16 22.27 6.57 -40.30
N LEU A 17 21.84 6.09 -41.47
CA LEU A 17 20.50 5.52 -41.64
C LEU A 17 20.38 4.13 -41.01
N VAL A 18 21.46 3.34 -41.03
CA VAL A 18 21.50 2.01 -40.40
C VAL A 18 21.60 2.10 -38.87
N THR A 19 22.23 3.15 -38.31
CA THR A 19 22.29 3.33 -36.84
C THR A 19 21.02 3.90 -36.22
N THR A 20 20.22 4.69 -36.95
CA THR A 20 18.93 5.19 -36.45
C THR A 20 17.81 4.14 -36.49
N MET A 21 17.84 3.20 -37.45
CA MET A 21 16.91 2.07 -37.51
C MET A 21 17.14 1.01 -36.42
N ALA A 22 18.29 1.01 -35.75
CA ALA A 22 18.60 0.09 -34.65
C ALA A 22 18.09 0.56 -33.26
N CYS A 23 17.58 1.79 -33.14
CA CYS A 23 17.11 2.36 -31.86
C CYS A 23 15.59 2.19 -31.61
N PHE A 24 14.86 1.52 -32.50
CA PHE A 24 13.44 1.16 -32.29
C PHE A 24 13.23 -0.34 -32.45
N ALA A 25 14.14 -1.15 -31.92
CA ALA A 25 13.76 -2.50 -31.53
C ALA A 25 13.04 -2.36 -30.18
N GLU A 26 11.71 -2.24 -30.21
CA GLU A 26 10.92 -2.67 -29.06
C GLU A 26 11.39 -4.07 -28.72
N ALA A 27 11.83 -4.27 -27.48
CA ALA A 27 12.01 -5.60 -26.95
C ALA A 27 10.62 -6.24 -26.89
N ILE A 28 10.21 -6.84 -28.01
CA ILE A 28 9.12 -7.80 -28.02
C ILE A 28 9.69 -8.98 -27.24
N VAL A 29 9.38 -9.02 -25.94
CA VAL A 29 9.50 -10.26 -25.19
C VAL A 29 8.52 -11.21 -25.88
N GLU A 30 9.04 -12.12 -26.68
CA GLU A 30 8.28 -13.31 -27.06
C GLU A 30 7.94 -14.00 -25.74
N VAL A 31 6.68 -13.87 -25.32
CA VAL A 31 6.13 -14.74 -24.30
C VAL A 31 6.16 -16.12 -24.94
N ASP A 32 7.11 -16.92 -24.47
CA ASP A 32 7.13 -18.33 -24.78
C ASP A 32 5.85 -18.95 -24.19
N ASP A 33 4.85 -19.14 -25.04
CA ASP A 33 3.60 -19.84 -24.71
C ASP A 33 3.84 -21.33 -24.38
N SER A 34 5.09 -21.82 -24.42
CA SER A 34 5.48 -23.16 -23.98
C SER A 34 5.97 -23.20 -22.52
N VAL A 35 5.33 -22.42 -21.64
CA VAL A 35 5.24 -22.85 -20.24
C VAL A 35 4.56 -24.21 -20.27
N GLU A 36 5.37 -25.27 -20.22
CA GLU A 36 4.90 -26.62 -19.89
C GLU A 36 3.88 -26.43 -18.79
N GLU A 37 2.68 -26.97 -19.01
CA GLU A 37 1.61 -27.03 -18.03
C GLU A 37 2.22 -27.68 -16.79
N GLN A 38 2.83 -26.86 -15.93
CA GLN A 38 3.24 -27.24 -14.60
C GLN A 38 1.95 -27.74 -14.04
N THR A 39 1.90 -29.04 -13.77
CA THR A 39 0.74 -29.74 -13.27
C THR A 39 0.27 -28.95 -12.06
N VAL A 40 -0.65 -28.01 -12.29
CA VAL A 40 -1.29 -27.23 -11.26
C VAL A 40 -1.96 -28.32 -10.46
N LEU A 41 -1.44 -28.56 -9.25
CA LEU A 41 -2.05 -29.45 -8.28
C LEU A 41 -3.55 -29.19 -8.41
N LYS A 42 -4.31 -30.22 -8.79
CA LYS A 42 -5.75 -30.11 -9.06
C LYS A 42 -6.41 -29.58 -7.79
N GLY A 43 -6.47 -28.26 -7.72
CA GLY A 43 -6.58 -27.48 -6.52
C GLY A 43 -7.47 -26.31 -6.88
N THR A 44 -8.41 -26.04 -5.99
CA THR A 44 -9.36 -24.94 -6.12
C THR A 44 -8.59 -23.64 -6.35
N LYS A 45 -8.90 -22.94 -7.45
CA LYS A 45 -8.42 -21.59 -7.70
C LYS A 45 -8.99 -20.68 -6.61
N THR A 46 -8.16 -20.26 -5.66
CA THR A 46 -8.50 -19.23 -4.68
C THR A 46 -8.23 -17.85 -5.29
N VAL A 47 -9.17 -16.91 -5.11
CA VAL A 47 -9.04 -15.53 -5.60
C VAL A 47 -9.12 -14.61 -4.38
N ILE A 48 -8.01 -13.95 -4.07
CA ILE A 48 -7.94 -12.95 -2.99
C ILE A 48 -7.93 -11.57 -3.64
N LYS A 49 -8.89 -10.72 -3.27
CA LYS A 49 -8.87 -9.31 -3.66
C LYS A 49 -8.13 -8.50 -2.62
N VAL A 50 -7.11 -7.77 -3.06
CA VAL A 50 -6.31 -6.93 -2.17
C VAL A 50 -6.55 -5.47 -2.52
N PHE A 51 -6.92 -4.69 -1.52
CA PHE A 51 -7.01 -3.23 -1.55
C PHE A 51 -5.97 -2.66 -0.61
N GLU A 52 -5.36 -1.55 -1.00
CA GLU A 52 -4.30 -0.90 -0.23
C GLU A 52 -4.51 0.61 -0.21
N THR A 53 -4.23 1.22 0.94
CA THR A 53 -3.92 2.66 1.03
C THR A 53 -2.55 2.89 1.64
N THR A 54 -1.93 4.02 1.35
CA THR A 54 -0.68 4.45 2.01
C THR A 54 -0.61 5.97 1.97
N ASP A 55 0.25 6.55 2.82
CA ASP A 55 0.58 7.98 2.80
C ASP A 55 -0.67 8.88 2.83
N MET A 56 -1.67 8.43 3.58
CA MET A 56 -2.94 9.11 3.73
C MET A 56 -2.75 10.51 4.32
N HIS A 57 -1.72 10.72 5.15
CA HIS A 57 -1.35 12.01 5.73
C HIS A 57 -2.56 12.82 6.23
N GLY A 58 -3.45 12.17 6.96
CA GLY A 58 -4.61 12.81 7.54
C GLY A 58 -5.75 13.17 6.59
N TYR A 59 -5.67 12.81 5.30
CA TYR A 59 -6.73 13.06 4.33
C TYR A 59 -7.80 11.96 4.40
N ILE A 60 -8.98 12.30 4.93
CA ILE A 60 -10.17 11.41 4.95
C ILE A 60 -11.15 11.80 3.82
N ILE A 61 -11.10 13.08 3.47
CA ILE A 61 -11.86 13.71 2.41
C ILE A 61 -10.87 14.33 1.43
N ASP A 62 -11.30 14.47 0.19
CA ASP A 62 -10.55 15.28 -0.76
C ASP A 62 -10.52 16.74 -0.30
N ALA A 63 -9.33 17.30 -0.20
CA ALA A 63 -9.14 18.72 0.06
C ALA A 63 -8.20 19.40 -0.94
N SER A 64 -7.75 18.71 -2.00
CA SER A 64 -6.59 19.12 -2.77
C SER A 64 -6.94 19.90 -4.05
N SER A 65 -8.03 19.57 -4.73
CA SER A 65 -8.16 19.98 -6.13
C SER A 65 -9.49 20.58 -6.57
N MET A 66 -10.60 20.37 -5.84
CA MET A 66 -11.97 20.75 -6.28
C MET A 66 -12.32 20.27 -7.71
N ASN A 67 -11.52 19.36 -8.26
CA ASN A 67 -11.65 18.77 -9.58
C ASN A 67 -11.80 17.26 -9.37
N GLU A 68 -12.97 16.74 -9.74
CA GLU A 68 -13.32 15.34 -9.52
C GLU A 68 -12.34 14.36 -10.15
N GLU A 69 -11.73 14.72 -11.29
CA GLU A 69 -10.77 13.89 -12.01
C GLU A 69 -9.45 13.71 -11.25
N THR A 70 -9.13 14.63 -10.34
CA THR A 70 -7.89 14.62 -9.56
C THR A 70 -8.15 14.29 -8.09
N PHE A 71 -9.34 13.78 -7.78
CA PHE A 71 -9.66 13.54 -6.39
C PHE A 71 -8.82 12.41 -5.78
N GLN A 72 -8.22 12.66 -4.62
CA GLN A 72 -7.41 11.73 -3.84
C GLN A 72 -8.03 11.52 -2.45
N TYR A 73 -7.73 10.38 -1.83
CA TYR A 73 -8.02 10.12 -0.41
C TYR A 73 -9.49 10.31 0.02
N ARG A 74 -10.40 9.78 -0.80
CA ARG A 74 -11.84 9.70 -0.51
C ARG A 74 -12.17 8.39 0.20
N LEU A 75 -11.85 8.30 1.49
CA LEU A 75 -12.04 7.05 2.24
C LEU A 75 -13.47 6.51 2.17
N ALA A 76 -14.49 7.39 2.13
CA ALA A 76 -15.88 6.96 1.94
C ALA A 76 -16.14 6.30 0.57
N TYR A 77 -15.49 6.77 -0.49
CA TYR A 77 -15.57 6.15 -1.81
C TYR A 77 -14.86 4.79 -1.83
N LEU A 78 -13.66 4.73 -1.24
CA LEU A 78 -12.92 3.48 -1.11
C LEU A 78 -13.71 2.44 -0.29
N ALA A 79 -14.32 2.86 0.83
CA ALA A 79 -15.17 2.00 1.65
C ALA A 79 -16.31 1.38 0.83
N ASN A 80 -16.95 2.18 -0.03
CA ASN A 80 -17.99 1.67 -0.92
C ASN A 80 -17.44 0.64 -1.93
N VAL A 81 -16.27 0.90 -2.54
CA VAL A 81 -15.64 -0.04 -3.49
C VAL A 81 -15.24 -1.35 -2.78
N VAL A 82 -14.65 -1.27 -1.59
CA VAL A 82 -14.28 -2.44 -0.79
C VAL A 82 -15.52 -3.23 -0.38
N ASN A 83 -16.59 -2.57 0.06
CA ASN A 83 -17.84 -3.23 0.43
C ASN A 83 -18.52 -3.91 -0.76
N GLN A 84 -18.43 -3.34 -1.96
CA GLN A 84 -18.89 -4.00 -3.19
C GLN A 84 -18.06 -5.26 -3.48
N ALA A 85 -16.73 -5.19 -3.32
CA ALA A 85 -15.88 -6.36 -3.48
C ALA A 85 -16.16 -7.44 -2.42
N ARG A 86 -16.36 -7.08 -1.15
CA ARG A 86 -16.74 -8.00 -0.06
C ARG A 86 -18.12 -8.65 -0.28
N ALA A 87 -18.98 -8.04 -1.10
CA ALA A 87 -20.25 -8.64 -1.49
C ALA A 87 -20.14 -9.61 -2.68
N GLU A 88 -19.04 -9.57 -3.45
CA GLU A 88 -18.81 -10.37 -4.65
C GLU A 88 -17.78 -11.49 -4.44
N TYR A 89 -16.80 -11.29 -3.57
CA TYR A 89 -15.68 -12.20 -3.33
C TYR A 89 -15.64 -12.67 -1.87
N ASP A 90 -15.34 -13.95 -1.67
CA ASP A 90 -15.20 -14.55 -0.35
C ASP A 90 -13.95 -14.04 0.39
N ASP A 91 -12.83 -13.89 -0.34
CA ASP A 91 -11.55 -13.45 0.22
C ASP A 91 -11.20 -12.03 -0.24
N VAL A 92 -11.40 -11.05 0.65
CA VAL A 92 -11.03 -9.64 0.44
C VAL A 92 -10.19 -9.14 1.60
N ILE A 93 -9.06 -8.53 1.29
CA ILE A 93 -8.13 -7.95 2.26
C ILE A 93 -7.97 -6.46 1.96
N LEU A 94 -8.12 -5.62 2.97
CA LEU A 94 -7.91 -4.18 2.95
C LEU A 94 -6.74 -3.82 3.90
N LEU A 95 -5.61 -3.40 3.32
CA LEU A 95 -4.39 -3.09 4.05
C LEU A 95 -4.03 -1.61 3.96
N ASN A 96 -3.21 -1.15 4.90
CA ASN A 96 -2.59 0.16 4.84
C ASN A 96 -1.07 0.12 5.04
N GLY A 97 -0.33 0.89 4.24
CA GLY A 97 1.14 0.95 4.21
C GLY A 97 1.79 1.90 5.23
N GLY A 98 1.02 2.63 6.04
CA GLY A 98 1.52 3.61 7.01
C GLY A 98 1.47 5.06 6.52
N ASN A 99 2.09 5.98 7.28
CA ASN A 99 2.02 7.42 7.06
C ASN A 99 0.57 7.95 7.03
N ASN A 100 -0.19 7.54 8.03
CA ASN A 100 -1.60 7.84 8.19
C ASN A 100 -1.85 9.23 8.78
N TYR A 101 -0.87 9.74 9.52
CA TYR A 101 -0.98 10.93 10.33
C TYR A 101 -0.23 12.13 9.77
N GLU A 102 -0.32 13.24 10.51
CA GLU A 102 0.10 14.55 10.07
C GLU A 102 -0.64 15.03 8.81
N GLY A 103 -0.28 16.18 8.25
CA GLY A 103 -0.76 16.63 6.93
C GLY A 103 -2.05 17.48 6.90
N THR A 104 -3.06 17.20 7.75
CA THR A 104 -4.33 17.97 7.76
C THR A 104 -4.72 18.49 9.15
N PRO A 105 -5.50 19.58 9.25
CA PRO A 105 -6.04 20.04 10.53
C PRO A 105 -6.88 18.98 11.24
N VAL A 106 -7.63 18.16 10.49
CA VAL A 106 -8.44 17.07 11.05
C VAL A 106 -7.53 16.05 11.76
N SER A 107 -6.44 15.64 11.13
CA SER A 107 -5.46 14.73 11.72
C SER A 107 -4.74 15.36 12.92
N ASN A 108 -4.27 16.60 12.77
CA ASN A 108 -3.36 17.23 13.73
C ASN A 108 -4.06 17.68 15.01
N LEU A 109 -5.29 18.20 14.90
CA LEU A 109 -6.10 18.63 16.04
C LEU A 109 -6.68 17.45 16.81
N LEU A 110 -7.04 16.37 16.10
CA LEU A 110 -7.64 15.17 16.70
C LEU A 110 -6.62 14.06 17.00
N LYS A 111 -5.33 14.30 16.80
CA LYS A 111 -4.26 13.31 17.00
C LYS A 111 -4.60 11.97 16.32
N GLY A 112 -4.98 12.07 15.05
CA GLY A 112 -5.29 10.92 14.22
C GLY A 112 -6.60 10.18 14.56
N ALA A 113 -7.37 10.62 15.57
CA ALA A 113 -8.57 9.90 16.00
C ALA A 113 -9.60 9.69 14.87
N ALA A 114 -9.72 10.65 13.95
CA ALA A 114 -10.62 10.52 12.81
C ALA A 114 -10.17 9.46 11.79
N ILE A 115 -8.85 9.29 11.60
CA ILE A 115 -8.29 8.24 10.72
C ILE A 115 -8.52 6.87 11.35
N ARG A 116 -8.26 6.75 12.66
CA ARG A 116 -8.48 5.50 13.42
C ARG A 116 -9.94 5.07 13.39
N ALA A 117 -10.86 6.02 13.60
CA ALA A 117 -12.29 5.78 13.44
C ALA A 117 -12.64 5.31 12.02
N ALA A 118 -12.03 5.90 10.99
CA ALA A 118 -12.28 5.48 9.61
C ALA A 118 -11.77 4.07 9.33
N PHE A 119 -10.58 3.71 9.82
CA PHE A 119 -10.01 2.37 9.60
C PHE A 119 -10.84 1.29 10.30
N ASP A 120 -11.30 1.58 11.51
CA ASP A 120 -12.20 0.71 12.27
C ASP A 120 -13.54 0.50 11.54
N LEU A 121 -14.19 1.59 11.11
CA LEU A 121 -15.46 1.53 10.38
C LEU A 121 -15.35 0.89 8.99
N MET A 122 -14.15 0.86 8.41
CA MET A 122 -13.89 0.24 7.11
C MET A 122 -13.46 -1.23 7.25
N ASP A 123 -13.37 -1.76 8.48
CA ASP A 123 -12.83 -3.09 8.78
C ASP A 123 -11.48 -3.31 8.07
N TYR A 124 -10.49 -2.44 8.29
CA TYR A 124 -9.13 -2.71 7.77
C TYR A 124 -8.58 -4.02 8.35
N ASP A 125 -7.92 -4.81 7.52
CA ASP A 125 -7.31 -6.09 7.93
C ASP A 125 -5.92 -5.89 8.55
N GLY A 126 -5.31 -4.72 8.36
CA GLY A 126 -4.09 -4.33 9.04
C GLY A 126 -3.50 -3.02 8.50
N THR A 127 -2.66 -2.38 9.31
CA THR A 127 -1.92 -1.17 8.93
C THR A 127 -0.47 -1.28 9.34
N ALA A 128 0.46 -0.88 8.49
CA ALA A 128 1.87 -0.77 8.86
C ALA A 128 2.16 0.57 9.55
N MET A 129 3.26 0.62 10.29
CA MET A 129 3.82 1.89 10.80
C MET A 129 4.74 2.52 9.77
N GLY A 130 4.45 3.77 9.39
CA GLY A 130 5.34 4.66 8.66
C GLY A 130 6.13 5.56 9.60
N ASN A 131 6.82 6.55 9.03
CA ASN A 131 7.65 7.47 9.80
C ASN A 131 6.82 8.53 10.55
N HIS A 132 5.66 8.94 10.01
CA HIS A 132 4.82 9.98 10.62
C HIS A 132 4.02 9.49 11.83
N GLU A 133 3.96 8.17 12.05
CA GLU A 133 3.38 7.60 13.25
C GLU A 133 4.11 8.03 14.53
N PHE A 134 5.35 8.53 14.44
CA PHE A 134 6.20 8.89 15.58
C PHE A 134 6.27 10.40 15.90
N ASP A 135 5.55 11.24 15.15
CA ASP A 135 5.76 12.71 15.16
C ASP A 135 5.27 13.40 16.45
N TRP A 136 4.32 12.82 17.17
CA TRP A 136 3.80 13.41 18.41
C TRP A 136 4.62 12.97 19.62
N ASP A 137 5.03 13.88 20.51
CA ASP A 137 5.93 13.52 21.63
C ASP A 137 5.33 12.60 22.72
N ASN A 138 4.00 12.49 22.77
CA ASN A 138 3.33 11.68 23.78
C ASN A 138 3.28 10.22 23.35
N ILE A 139 3.83 9.31 24.17
CA ILE A 139 3.88 7.88 23.88
C ILE A 139 2.50 7.27 23.55
N LYS A 140 1.42 7.82 24.11
CA LYS A 140 0.03 7.44 23.80
C LYS A 140 -0.35 7.67 22.33
N TYR A 141 0.32 8.59 21.66
CA TYR A 141 0.06 8.98 20.27
C TYR A 141 1.24 8.68 19.32
N ARG A 142 2.41 8.26 19.85
CA ARG A 142 3.63 7.89 19.08
C ARG A 142 3.57 6.54 18.41
N ILE A 143 2.78 5.67 19.00
CA ILE A 143 2.65 4.30 18.57
C ILE A 143 1.19 4.21 18.26
N ASN A 144 0.89 4.10 16.96
CA ASN A 144 -0.47 3.85 16.52
C ASN A 144 -1.03 2.55 17.09
N ALA A 145 -0.15 1.70 17.65
CA ALA A 145 -0.49 0.52 18.40
C ALA A 145 -0.75 0.81 19.90
N ASP A 146 -1.84 0.27 20.42
CA ASP A 146 -2.07 0.09 21.86
C ASP A 146 -1.19 -1.04 22.44
N ALA A 147 -1.50 -1.50 23.66
CA ALA A 147 -0.71 -2.54 24.32
C ALA A 147 -0.92 -3.94 23.70
N GLU A 148 -2.00 -4.09 22.93
CA GLU A 148 -2.48 -5.29 22.27
C GLU A 148 -1.92 -5.39 20.84
N GLY A 149 -1.29 -4.33 20.33
CA GLY A 149 -0.75 -4.29 18.98
C GLY A 149 -1.78 -3.85 17.94
N THR A 150 -2.88 -3.26 18.36
CA THR A 150 -3.99 -2.81 17.51
C THR A 150 -4.10 -1.29 17.46
N ILE A 151 -4.87 -0.75 16.51
CA ILE A 151 -5.04 0.70 16.40
C ILE A 151 -5.68 1.25 17.69
N GLY A 152 -4.99 2.18 18.35
CA GLY A 152 -5.45 2.67 19.65
C GLY A 152 -6.83 3.38 19.63
N THR A 153 -7.51 3.38 20.79
CA THR A 153 -8.86 3.96 20.99
C THR A 153 -9.05 5.39 20.46
N TYR A 154 -10.17 5.67 19.80
CA TYR A 154 -10.48 6.98 19.22
C TYR A 154 -11.72 7.64 19.84
N GLU A 155 -11.74 8.97 19.84
CA GLU A 155 -12.91 9.78 20.23
C GLU A 155 -13.03 11.00 19.29
N VAL A 156 -14.14 11.07 18.55
CA VAL A 156 -14.49 12.16 17.63
C VAL A 156 -15.95 12.56 17.87
N GLY A 157 -16.16 13.56 18.73
CA GLY A 157 -17.50 13.98 19.15
C GLY A 157 -18.23 12.85 19.89
N SER A 158 -19.35 12.37 19.35
CA SER A 158 -20.08 11.22 19.92
C SER A 158 -19.53 9.86 19.49
N PHE A 159 -18.65 9.81 18.49
CA PHE A 159 -18.05 8.56 18.01
C PHE A 159 -16.88 8.19 18.91
N LYS A 160 -16.92 7.00 19.49
CA LYS A 160 -15.87 6.43 20.32
C LYS A 160 -15.74 4.97 19.94
N GLY A 161 -14.51 4.46 19.94
CA GLY A 161 -14.27 3.05 19.65
C GLY A 161 -12.88 2.61 20.06
N ASP A 162 -12.75 1.30 20.07
CA ASP A 162 -11.55 0.54 20.35
C ASP A 162 -11.44 -0.49 19.23
N SER A 163 -10.37 -0.42 18.46
CA SER A 163 -10.31 -1.08 17.16
C SER A 163 -9.49 -2.35 17.24
N ASP A 164 -9.96 -3.43 16.63
CA ASP A 164 -9.23 -4.70 16.54
C ASP A 164 -8.23 -4.74 15.36
N VAL A 165 -8.03 -3.62 14.64
CA VAL A 165 -7.18 -3.58 13.45
C VAL A 165 -5.71 -3.70 13.86
N PRO A 166 -4.96 -4.73 13.42
CA PRO A 166 -3.58 -4.94 13.82
C PRO A 166 -2.63 -3.90 13.17
N VAL A 167 -1.65 -3.43 13.94
CA VAL A 167 -0.64 -2.44 13.53
C VAL A 167 0.73 -3.08 13.33
N LEU A 168 1.11 -3.43 12.09
CA LEU A 168 2.30 -4.18 11.68
C LEU A 168 3.62 -3.38 11.78
N ALA A 169 4.61 -3.90 12.51
CA ALA A 169 5.96 -3.31 12.63
C ALA A 169 7.06 -4.34 12.98
N SER A 170 7.52 -5.12 12.00
CA SER A 170 8.47 -6.22 12.23
C SER A 170 9.94 -5.79 12.45
N ASN A 171 10.28 -4.54 12.15
CA ASN A 171 11.65 -4.02 12.23
C ASN A 171 11.86 -2.96 13.32
N LEU A 172 10.90 -2.80 14.25
CA LEU A 172 10.98 -1.86 15.36
C LEU A 172 11.31 -2.57 16.66
N TYR A 173 12.26 -2.01 17.41
CA TYR A 173 12.76 -2.58 18.65
C TYR A 173 12.98 -1.49 19.71
N TYR A 174 12.59 -1.77 20.96
CA TYR A 174 12.90 -0.87 22.08
C TYR A 174 14.37 -0.96 22.48
N LYS A 175 15.08 0.17 22.41
CA LYS A 175 16.52 0.28 22.70
C LYS A 175 16.90 0.00 24.16
N ALA A 176 15.98 0.13 25.11
CA ALA A 176 16.30 0.17 26.55
C ALA A 176 16.73 -1.18 27.15
N THR A 177 16.47 -2.31 26.50
CA THR A 177 16.69 -3.65 27.09
C THR A 177 17.76 -4.49 26.40
N GLY A 178 18.27 -4.11 25.22
CA GLY A 178 19.20 -4.96 24.43
C GLY A 178 18.59 -6.26 23.90
N GLU A 179 17.46 -6.69 24.44
CA GLU A 179 16.55 -7.68 23.88
C GLU A 179 15.53 -6.95 23.00
N GLY A 180 15.52 -7.28 21.71
CA GLY A 180 14.47 -6.85 20.81
C GLY A 180 13.15 -7.43 21.28
N LYS A 181 12.35 -6.63 22.00
CA LYS A 181 10.95 -6.96 22.17
C LYS A 181 10.33 -6.73 20.80
N GLU A 182 10.02 -7.82 20.10
CA GLU A 182 9.14 -7.78 18.95
C GLU A 182 7.92 -6.98 19.38
N ILE A 183 7.62 -5.89 18.68
CA ILE A 183 6.25 -5.39 18.67
C ILE A 183 5.51 -6.47 17.88
N ALA A 184 5.20 -7.60 18.54
CA ALA A 184 4.44 -8.69 17.99
C ALA A 184 3.00 -8.21 18.00
N VAL A 185 2.69 -7.54 16.91
CA VAL A 185 1.36 -7.26 16.39
C VAL A 185 0.68 -8.59 16.27
N ASP A 186 -0.43 -8.76 16.97
CA ASP A 186 -1.13 -10.01 16.96
C ASP A 186 -1.50 -10.39 15.52
N THR A 187 -0.87 -11.44 15.00
CA THR A 187 -1.18 -12.03 13.69
C THR A 187 -2.37 -12.99 13.77
N SER A 188 -2.99 -13.12 14.96
CA SER A 188 -4.16 -13.98 15.17
C SER A 188 -5.49 -13.35 14.76
N ALA A 189 -5.47 -12.15 14.16
CA ALA A 189 -6.66 -11.49 13.65
C ALA A 189 -7.39 -12.37 12.61
N ARG A 190 -8.42 -13.06 13.13
CA ARG A 190 -9.52 -13.77 12.46
C ARG A 190 -9.13 -14.95 11.56
N GLY A 191 -8.85 -16.07 12.22
CA GLY A 191 -9.11 -17.40 11.67
C GLY A 191 -9.37 -18.40 12.79
N THR A 192 -10.55 -19.02 12.82
CA THR A 192 -10.91 -20.12 13.73
C THR A 192 -10.18 -21.43 13.39
N GLY A 193 -8.87 -21.35 13.15
CA GLY A 193 -8.01 -22.45 12.77
C GLY A 193 -6.78 -22.52 13.66
N THR A 194 -6.79 -23.45 14.59
CA THR A 194 -5.66 -23.82 15.44
C THR A 194 -4.41 -24.09 14.59
N LEU A 195 -3.36 -23.28 14.72
CA LEU A 195 -2.03 -23.62 14.23
C LEU A 195 -1.10 -23.81 15.43
N LYS A 196 -0.63 -25.04 15.60
CA LYS A 196 0.47 -25.40 16.48
C LYS A 196 1.77 -25.14 15.71
N ALA A 197 2.72 -24.44 16.32
CA ALA A 197 4.10 -24.40 15.86
C ALA A 197 4.90 -25.46 16.63
N GLU A 198 5.68 -26.25 15.89
CA GLU A 198 6.80 -27.06 16.41
C GLU A 198 8.05 -26.18 16.61
#